data_AF-A0A938FZ61-F1
#
_entry.id   AF-A0A938FZ61-F1
#
_cell.length_a   1.000
_cell.length_b   1.000
_cell.length_c   1.000
_cell.angle_alpha   90.00
_cell.angle_beta   90.00
_cell.angle_gamma   90.00
#
_symmetry.space_group_name_H-M   'P 1'
#
loop_
_entity.id
_entity.type
_entity.pdbx_description
1 polymer ?
#
loop_
_entity_poly.entity_id
_entity_poly.type
_entity_poly.pdbx_seq_one_letter_code
_entity_poly.pdbx_strand_id
1 'polypeptide(L)'
;MQCDFCRAWNPAEEHRCGRCGRRLPGNVIAIDGSLALALPAPVPLSQPLPKPPARAGSAGSLDFLPPAPLPPRRLKTRVDAAISCDAPVATPWHRAVASAFDLAMILVAFGMFLLALYFTGARLPFNRATLFALG
;
A
#
# COMPACT_ATOMS: atom_id res chain seq x y z
N MET A 1 -13.27 3.43 20.00
CA MET A 1 -14.50 2.62 20.02
C MET A 1 -14.32 1.36 20.87
N GLN A 2 -15.39 0.86 21.50
CA GLN A 2 -15.36 -0.40 22.25
C GLN A 2 -15.59 -1.57 21.30
N CYS A 3 -14.86 -2.67 21.48
CA CYS A 3 -15.12 -3.89 20.72
C CYS A 3 -16.41 -4.56 21.21
N ASP A 4 -17.38 -4.81 20.32
CA ASP A 4 -18.65 -5.46 20.68
C ASP A 4 -18.47 -6.85 21.31
N PHE A 5 -17.38 -7.55 20.96
CA PHE A 5 -17.12 -8.90 21.44
C PHE A 5 -16.42 -8.93 22.81
N CYS A 6 -15.27 -8.26 22.95
CA CYS A 6 -14.45 -8.35 24.17
C CYS A 6 -14.47 -7.08 25.04
N ARG A 7 -15.22 -6.05 24.61
CA ARG A 7 -15.36 -4.75 25.27
C ARG A 7 -14.04 -4.00 25.54
N ALA A 8 -12.94 -4.44 24.95
CA ALA A 8 -11.70 -3.69 25.00
C ALA A 8 -11.89 -2.36 24.29
N TRP A 9 -11.35 -1.30 24.89
CA TRP A 9 -11.27 0.00 24.27
C TRP A 9 -10.19 -0.03 23.17
N ASN A 10 -10.52 0.47 21.99
CA ASN A 10 -9.58 0.61 20.86
C ASN A 10 -9.66 2.05 20.31
N PRO A 11 -8.58 2.59 19.72
CA PRO A 11 -8.61 3.88 19.05
C PRO A 11 -9.49 3.86 17.78
N ALA A 12 -9.79 5.03 17.21
CA ALA A 12 -10.76 5.16 16.13
C ALA A 12 -10.21 4.72 14.75
N GLU A 13 -8.91 4.93 14.51
CA GLU A 13 -8.21 4.47 13.30
C GLU A 13 -8.00 2.95 13.22
N GLU A 14 -8.22 2.22 14.30
CA GLU A 14 -7.92 0.80 14.36
C GLU A 14 -9.02 -0.05 13.72
N HIS A 15 -8.68 -0.77 12.66
CA HIS A 15 -9.61 -1.62 11.92
C HIS A 15 -9.78 -3.01 12.57
N ARG A 16 -8.96 -3.37 13.56
CA ARG A 16 -9.03 -4.65 14.29
C ARG A 16 -8.77 -4.46 15.77
N CYS A 17 -9.56 -5.09 16.62
CA CYS A 17 -9.33 -5.01 18.06
C CYS A 17 -7.95 -5.57 18.44
N GLY A 18 -7.10 -4.78 19.09
CA GLY A 18 -5.76 -5.20 19.51
C GLY A 18 -5.76 -6.32 20.56
N ARG A 19 -6.87 -6.53 21.26
CA ARG A 19 -7.01 -7.58 22.28
C ARG A 19 -7.52 -8.92 21.73
N CYS A 20 -8.57 -8.90 20.88
CA CYS A 20 -9.21 -10.12 20.39
C CYS A 20 -9.04 -10.37 18.89
N GLY A 21 -8.43 -9.45 18.14
CA GLY A 21 -8.13 -9.58 16.71
C GLY A 21 -9.33 -9.48 15.76
N ARG A 22 -10.56 -9.33 16.27
CA ARG A 22 -11.77 -9.17 15.45
C ARG A 22 -11.78 -7.82 14.74
N ARG A 23 -12.33 -7.78 13.53
CA ARG A 23 -12.52 -6.51 12.80
C ARG A 23 -13.50 -5.63 13.55
N LEU A 24 -13.12 -4.36 13.71
CA LEU A 24 -14.00 -3.32 14.25
C LEU A 24 -14.72 -2.64 13.06
N PRO A 25 -15.96 -2.17 13.24
CA PRO A 25 -16.67 -1.44 12.19
C PRO A 25 -15.98 -0.09 11.98
N GLY A 26 -15.24 0.05 10.88
CA GLY A 26 -14.69 1.32 10.44
C GLY A 26 -15.60 1.95 9.38
N ASN A 27 -15.86 3.25 9.50
CA ASN A 27 -16.47 4.00 8.41
C ASN A 27 -15.45 4.10 7.26
N VAL A 28 -15.68 3.34 6.20
CA VAL A 28 -14.96 3.52 4.94
C VAL A 28 -15.54 4.77 4.29
N ILE A 29 -14.84 5.89 4.40
CA ILE A 29 -15.14 7.06 3.57
C ILE A 29 -14.58 6.74 2.19
N ALA A 30 -15.46 6.40 1.24
CA ALA A 30 -15.09 6.25 -0.15
C ALA A 30 -14.62 7.62 -0.66
N ILE A 31 -13.38 7.69 -1.14
CA ILE A 31 -12.89 8.85 -1.87
C ILE A 31 -13.34 8.65 -3.32
N ASP A 32 -14.18 9.55 -3.83
CA ASP A 32 -14.72 9.51 -5.19
C ASP A 32 -13.60 9.72 -6.23
N GLY A 33 -12.93 8.63 -6.59
CA GLY A 33 -11.98 8.59 -7.69
C GLY A 33 -12.72 8.58 -9.02
N SER A 34 -13.10 9.75 -9.51
CA SER A 34 -13.80 9.97 -10.79
C SER A 34 -12.89 9.79 -12.03
N LEU A 35 -12.21 8.64 -12.11
CA LEU A 35 -11.50 8.13 -13.31
C LEU A 35 -11.52 6.60 -13.28
N ALA A 36 -12.72 6.03 -13.20
CA ALA A 36 -12.92 4.61 -13.39
C ALA A 36 -13.13 4.32 -14.88
N LEU A 37 -12.12 3.71 -15.52
CA LEU A 37 -12.38 2.87 -16.70
C LEU A 37 -13.50 1.88 -16.33
N ALA A 38 -14.50 1.75 -17.20
CA ALA A 38 -15.67 0.91 -16.99
C ALA A 38 -15.26 -0.55 -16.72
N LEU A 39 -15.12 -0.92 -15.45
CA LEU A 39 -15.21 -2.30 -15.00
C LEU A 39 -16.68 -2.61 -14.72
N PRO A 40 -17.18 -3.79 -15.12
CA PRO A 40 -18.53 -4.22 -14.76
C PRO A 40 -18.68 -4.27 -13.23
N ALA A 41 -19.79 -3.73 -12.74
CA ALA A 41 -20.14 -3.69 -11.33
C ALA A 41 -20.00 -5.08 -10.66
N PRO A 42 -19.52 -5.16 -9.40
CA PRO A 42 -19.50 -6.42 -8.68
C PRO A 42 -20.93 -6.90 -8.45
N VAL A 43 -21.24 -8.08 -8.99
CA VAL A 43 -22.47 -8.83 -8.67
C VAL A 43 -22.53 -9.01 -7.14
N PRO A 44 -23.65 -8.69 -6.47
CA PRO A 44 -23.79 -8.92 -5.04
C PRO A 44 -23.73 -10.42 -4.79
N LEU A 45 -22.60 -10.91 -4.30
CA LEU A 45 -22.47 -12.29 -3.83
C LEU A 45 -23.24 -12.40 -2.52
N SER A 46 -24.47 -12.88 -2.62
CA SER A 46 -25.25 -13.33 -1.48
C SER A 46 -24.51 -14.46 -0.76
N GLN A 47 -24.25 -14.19 0.52
CA GLN A 47 -23.87 -15.09 1.61
C GLN A 47 -22.39 -15.59 1.69
N PRO A 48 -21.71 -15.34 2.82
CA PRO A 48 -20.41 -15.93 3.10
C PRO A 48 -20.56 -17.42 3.42
N LEU A 49 -19.88 -18.26 2.64
CA LEU A 49 -19.69 -19.68 2.93
C LEU A 49 -18.98 -19.84 4.30
N PRO A 50 -19.35 -20.82 5.14
CA PRO A 50 -18.75 -21.01 6.46
C PRO A 50 -17.24 -21.16 6.36
N LYS A 51 -16.50 -20.27 7.04
CA LYS A 51 -15.05 -20.33 7.13
C LYS A 51 -14.67 -21.46 8.10
N PRO A 52 -13.79 -22.41 7.72
CA PRO A 52 -13.33 -23.43 8.66
C PRO A 52 -12.61 -22.77 9.85
N PRO A 53 -12.64 -23.40 11.05
CA PRO A 53 -12.07 -22.82 12.26
C PRO A 53 -10.57 -22.56 12.08
N ALA A 54 -10.14 -21.32 12.29
CA ALA A 54 -8.73 -20.98 12.36
C ALA A 54 -8.13 -21.62 13.62
N ARG A 55 -7.15 -22.52 13.46
CA ARG A 55 -6.34 -23.01 14.59
C ARG A 55 -5.64 -21.81 15.24
N ALA A 56 -5.82 -21.66 16.54
CA ALA A 56 -5.11 -20.68 17.36
C ALA A 56 -3.63 -21.04 17.41
N GLY A 57 -2.80 -20.36 16.62
CA GLY A 57 -1.34 -20.36 16.77
C GLY A 57 -0.93 -19.19 17.65
N SER A 58 -0.22 -19.46 18.74
CA SER A 58 0.35 -18.46 19.62
C SER A 58 1.33 -17.57 18.87
N ALA A 59 1.11 -16.26 18.92
CA ALA A 59 2.04 -15.26 18.42
C ALA A 59 3.31 -15.27 19.30
N GLY A 60 4.43 -15.75 18.76
CA GLY A 60 5.73 -15.64 19.42
C GLY A 60 6.70 -16.81 19.21
N SER A 61 6.86 -17.31 17.98
CA SER A 61 8.05 -18.00 17.47
C SER A 61 7.70 -18.42 16.04
N LEU A 62 8.19 -17.69 15.04
CA LEU A 62 8.06 -18.12 13.65
C LEU A 62 9.17 -19.14 13.38
N ASP A 63 9.07 -20.30 14.03
CA ASP A 63 9.80 -21.48 13.57
C ASP A 63 9.26 -21.76 12.16
N PHE A 64 10.09 -21.45 11.16
CA PHE A 64 9.86 -21.75 9.75
C PHE A 64 9.86 -23.26 9.56
N LEU A 65 8.81 -23.91 10.07
CA LEU A 65 8.46 -25.26 9.69
C LEU A 65 8.32 -25.26 8.17
N PRO A 66 8.89 -26.26 7.47
CA PRO A 66 8.71 -26.39 6.04
C PRO A 66 7.20 -26.37 5.76
N PRO A 67 6.73 -25.55 4.79
CA PRO A 67 5.31 -25.41 4.53
C PRO A 67 4.72 -26.80 4.24
N ALA A 68 3.71 -27.18 5.03
CA ALA A 68 2.97 -28.41 4.77
C ALA A 68 2.47 -28.38 3.31
N PRO A 69 2.60 -29.48 2.55
CA PRO A 69 2.20 -29.50 1.14
C PRO A 69 0.70 -29.17 1.02
N LEU A 70 0.39 -27.91 0.69
CA LEU A 70 -0.97 -27.46 0.46
C LEU A 70 -1.39 -27.95 -0.93
N PRO A 71 -2.56 -28.58 -1.08
CA PRO A 71 -3.08 -28.95 -2.39
C PRO A 71 -3.18 -27.71 -3.28
N PRO A 72 -2.81 -27.79 -4.58
CA PRO A 72 -2.73 -26.65 -5.47
C PRO A 72 -4.12 -26.02 -5.65
N ARG A 73 -4.37 -24.93 -4.92
CA ARG A 73 -5.61 -24.17 -5.01
C ARG A 73 -5.36 -23.01 -5.96
N ARG A 74 -6.01 -22.98 -7.12
CA ARG A 74 -5.96 -21.85 -8.04
C ARG A 74 -6.82 -20.70 -7.51
N LEU A 75 -6.33 -19.47 -7.63
CA LEU A 75 -7.16 -18.27 -7.46
C LEU A 75 -8.14 -18.14 -8.63
N LYS A 76 -9.03 -17.14 -8.56
CA LYS A 76 -9.90 -16.75 -9.69
C LYS A 76 -9.11 -16.21 -10.88
N THR A 77 -8.01 -15.52 -10.60
CA THR A 77 -6.93 -15.34 -11.56
C THR A 77 -6.28 -16.71 -11.71
N ARG A 78 -5.99 -17.20 -12.93
CA ARG A 78 -5.51 -18.58 -13.19
C ARG A 78 -4.16 -18.96 -12.54
N VAL A 79 -3.72 -18.18 -11.57
CA VAL A 79 -2.49 -18.28 -10.79
C VAL A 79 -2.72 -19.20 -9.59
N ASP A 80 -1.74 -20.04 -9.30
CA ASP A 80 -1.74 -20.86 -8.09
C ASP A 80 -1.66 -19.97 -6.84
N ALA A 81 -2.40 -20.30 -5.78
CA ALA A 81 -2.39 -19.58 -4.51
C ALA A 81 -1.16 -19.94 -3.67
N ALA A 82 0.03 -19.84 -4.28
CA ALA A 82 1.31 -19.94 -3.64
C ALA A 82 1.96 -18.54 -3.60
N ILE A 83 2.41 -18.13 -2.42
CA ILE A 83 3.21 -16.91 -2.27
C ILE A 83 4.62 -17.28 -2.72
N SER A 84 4.97 -16.91 -3.95
CA SER A 84 6.32 -17.15 -4.47
C SER A 84 7.28 -16.12 -3.86
N CYS A 85 8.06 -16.54 -2.86
CA CYS A 85 9.06 -15.70 -2.21
C CYS A 85 10.29 -15.43 -3.10
N ASP A 86 10.56 -16.31 -4.07
CA ASP A 86 11.71 -16.22 -4.99
C ASP A 86 11.35 -15.57 -6.34
N ALA A 87 10.11 -15.13 -6.53
CA ALA A 87 9.75 -14.43 -7.75
C ALA A 87 10.37 -13.02 -7.73
N PRO A 88 11.02 -12.58 -8.84
CA PRO A 88 11.63 -11.26 -8.88
C PRO A 88 10.58 -10.17 -8.63
N VAL A 89 10.69 -9.49 -7.48
CA VAL A 89 9.84 -8.37 -7.08
C VAL A 89 10.12 -7.19 -8.01
N ALA A 90 9.29 -7.07 -9.05
CA ALA A 90 9.41 -6.18 -10.20
C ALA A 90 10.62 -6.47 -11.11
N THR A 91 10.36 -6.62 -12.42
CA THR A 91 11.45 -6.75 -13.40
C THR A 91 12.33 -5.50 -13.37
N PRO A 92 13.63 -5.60 -13.72
CA PRO A 92 14.53 -4.43 -13.77
C PRO A 92 13.96 -3.27 -14.60
N TRP A 93 13.17 -3.59 -15.64
CA TRP A 93 12.49 -2.62 -16.48
C TRP A 93 11.46 -1.78 -15.73
N HIS A 94 10.64 -2.39 -14.87
CA HIS A 94 9.65 -1.65 -14.06
C HIS A 94 10.34 -0.70 -13.08
N ARG A 95 11.49 -1.12 -12.52
CA ARG A 95 12.30 -0.27 -11.63
C ARG A 95 12.91 0.91 -12.39
N ALA A 96 13.41 0.68 -13.61
CA ALA A 96 13.95 1.72 -14.47
C ALA A 96 12.87 2.76 -14.82
N VAL A 97 11.68 2.30 -15.22
CA VAL A 97 10.54 3.18 -15.54
C VAL A 97 10.13 4.01 -14.32
N ALA A 98 10.02 3.40 -13.14
CA ALA A 98 9.71 4.14 -11.90
C ALA A 98 10.75 5.24 -11.63
N SER A 99 12.04 4.91 -11.67
CA SER A 99 13.10 5.89 -11.44
C SER A 99 13.13 7.03 -12.48
N ALA A 100 12.72 6.76 -13.72
CA ALA A 100 12.62 7.78 -14.75
C ALA A 100 11.51 8.78 -14.44
N PHE A 101 10.37 8.32 -13.91
CA PHE A 101 9.29 9.22 -13.47
C PHE A 101 9.68 10.04 -12.25
N ASP A 102 10.37 9.44 -11.28
CA ASP A 102 10.87 10.15 -10.11
C ASP A 102 11.85 11.26 -10.52
N LEU A 103 12.78 10.96 -11.43
CA LEU A 103 13.72 11.94 -11.98
C LEU A 103 12.99 13.04 -12.78
N ALA A 104 11.99 12.68 -13.58
CA ALA A 104 11.20 13.65 -14.34
C ALA A 104 10.46 14.62 -13.41
N MET A 105 9.87 14.13 -12.31
CA MET A 105 9.22 14.97 -11.31
C MET A 105 10.20 16.00 -10.71
N ILE A 106 11.41 15.56 -10.37
CA ILE A 106 12.47 16.44 -9.83
C ILE A 106 12.87 17.50 -10.85
N LEU A 107 13.12 17.10 -12.10
CA LEU A 107 13.53 18.03 -13.16
C LEU A 107 12.44 19.06 -13.49
N VAL A 108 11.18 18.65 -13.52
CA VAL A 108 10.05 19.58 -13.75
C VAL A 108 9.96 20.59 -12.60
N ALA A 109 10.02 20.14 -11.35
CA ALA A 109 9.98 21.04 -10.20
C ALA A 109 11.16 22.03 -10.20
N PHE A 110 12.37 21.54 -10.45
CA PHE A 110 13.57 22.36 -10.53
C PHE A 110 13.51 23.36 -11.70
N GLY A 111 13.04 22.91 -12.86
CA GLY A 111 12.84 23.77 -14.03
C GLY A 111 11.83 24.89 -13.78
N MET A 112 10.68 24.57 -13.16
CA MET A 112 9.69 25.58 -12.77
C MET A 112 10.24 26.57 -11.75
N PHE A 113 11.03 26.11 -10.78
CA PHE A 113 11.68 26.98 -9.82
C PHE A 113 12.64 27.97 -10.49
N LEU A 114 13.51 27.50 -11.39
CA LEU A 114 14.41 28.37 -12.16
C LEU A 114 13.63 29.34 -13.06
N LEU A 115 12.55 28.89 -13.68
CA LEU A 115 11.69 29.72 -14.52
C LEU A 115 11.05 30.87 -13.72
N ALA A 116 10.58 30.59 -12.50
CA ALA A 116 10.03 31.61 -11.61
C ALA A 116 11.09 32.64 -11.19
N LEU A 117 12.32 32.20 -10.92
CA LEU A 117 13.44 33.09 -10.61
C LEU A 117 13.80 33.97 -11.81
N TYR A 118 13.76 33.41 -13.02
CA TYR A 118 13.97 34.16 -14.25
C TYR A 118 12.91 35.25 -14.45
N PHE A 119 11.62 34.91 -14.32
CA PHE A 119 10.53 35.87 -14.49
C PHE A 119 10.50 36.97 -13.41
N THR A 120 10.95 36.66 -12.19
CA THR A 120 11.06 37.65 -11.10
C THR A 120 12.32 38.52 -11.21
N GLY A 121 13.22 38.25 -12.17
CA GLY A 121 14.49 38.95 -12.31
C GLY A 121 15.49 38.65 -11.20
N ALA A 122 15.26 37.57 -10.42
CA ALA A 122 16.12 37.16 -9.34
C ALA A 122 17.48 36.72 -9.91
N ARG A 123 18.57 37.22 -9.32
CA ARG A 123 19.93 36.76 -9.63
C ARG A 123 20.45 35.92 -8.47
N LEU A 124 20.76 34.66 -8.75
CA LEU A 124 21.44 33.78 -7.82
C LEU A 124 22.94 33.76 -8.14
N PRO A 125 23.78 34.55 -7.43
CA PRO A 125 25.22 34.43 -7.60
C PRO A 125 25.65 33.04 -7.13
N PHE A 126 26.41 32.31 -7.94
CA PHE A 126 26.88 30.98 -7.59
C PHE A 126 28.08 31.11 -6.63
N ASN A 127 27.82 31.10 -5.32
CA ASN A 127 28.83 31.20 -4.28
C ASN A 127 28.51 30.23 -3.13
N ARG A 128 29.42 30.08 -2.16
CA ARG A 128 29.23 29.14 -1.04
C ARG A 128 28.01 29.49 -0.20
N ALA A 129 27.77 30.79 0.02
CA ALA A 129 26.64 31.26 0.82
C ALA A 129 25.28 30.92 0.17
N THR A 130 25.15 31.03 -1.15
CA THR A 130 23.93 30.64 -1.87
C THR A 130 23.74 29.14 -1.95
N LEU A 131 24.82 28.36 -2.11
CA LEU A 131 24.77 26.89 -2.05
C LEU A 131 24.28 26.37 -0.69
N PHE A 132 24.77 26.94 0.42
CA PHE A 132 24.29 26.57 1.77
C PHE A 132 22.86 27.04 2.08
N ALA A 133 22.36 28.05 1.38
CA ALA A 133 20.99 28.54 1.57
C ALA A 133 19.94 27.72 0.79
N LEU A 134 20.36 26.93 -0.20
CA LEU A 134 19.48 26.19 -1.13
C LEU A 134 19.57 24.66 -0.99
N GLY A 135 20.55 24.14 -0.25
CA GLY A 135 20.74 22.72 0.03
C GLY A 135 20.62 22.41 1.51
#